data_AF-A0A327PFJ8-F1
#
_entry.id   AF-A0A327PFJ8-F1
#
_cell.length_a   1.000
_cell.length_b   1.000
_cell.length_c   1.000
_cell.angle_alpha   90.00
_cell.angle_beta   90.00
_cell.angle_gamma   90.00
#
_symmetry.space_group_name_H-M   'P 1'
#
loop_
_entity.id
_entity.type
_entity.pdbx_description
1 polymer ?
#
loop_
_entity_poly.entity_id
_entity_poly.type
_entity_poly.pdbx_seq_one_letter_code
_entity_poly.pdbx_strand_id
1 'polypeptide(L)'
;MSKNQNTFIKKQKAELKKRKKREKQEKMAARKDQPKSGDLDDMIAYVDEFGNISDTPPEPEPPKKENAPRSQNPPRPQNTTQTQKFNRNTNLKS
;
A
#
# COMPACT_ATOMS: atom_id res chain seq x y z
N MET A 1 -15.93 -66.07 5.46
CA MET A 1 -16.65 -64.77 5.36
C MET A 1 -15.76 -63.73 4.69
N SER A 2 -16.19 -63.08 3.60
CA SER A 2 -15.41 -61.99 2.94
C SER A 2 -16.29 -60.90 2.26
N LYS A 3 -17.56 -61.20 1.92
CA LYS A 3 -18.42 -60.30 1.12
C LYS A 3 -18.86 -58.99 1.82
N ASN A 4 -18.77 -58.87 3.15
CA ASN A 4 -19.33 -57.72 3.90
C ASN A 4 -18.38 -56.51 4.07
N GLN A 5 -17.08 -56.65 3.80
CA GLN A 5 -16.14 -55.53 4.01
C GLN A 5 -16.19 -54.50 2.86
N ASN A 6 -16.48 -54.97 1.64
CA ASN A 6 -16.54 -54.12 0.45
C ASN A 6 -17.73 -53.15 0.48
N THR A 7 -18.87 -53.56 1.03
CA THR A 7 -20.07 -52.72 1.15
C THR A 7 -19.87 -51.60 2.16
N PHE A 8 -19.25 -51.91 3.30
CA PHE A 8 -18.90 -50.93 4.33
C PHE A 8 -17.96 -49.84 3.78
N ILE A 9 -16.88 -50.23 3.10
CA ILE A 9 -15.93 -49.28 2.50
C ILE A 9 -16.61 -48.39 1.45
N LYS A 10 -17.49 -48.96 0.61
CA LYS A 10 -18.26 -48.18 -0.38
C LYS A 10 -19.19 -47.17 0.28
N LYS A 11 -19.89 -47.57 1.36
CA LYS A 11 -20.77 -46.68 2.14
C LYS A 11 -19.98 -45.52 2.75
N GLN A 12 -18.87 -45.80 3.41
CA GLN A 12 -17.99 -44.79 4.01
C GLN A 12 -17.48 -43.78 2.96
N LYS A 13 -17.04 -44.26 1.79
CA LYS A 13 -16.60 -43.38 0.69
C LYS A 13 -17.73 -42.50 0.15
N ALA A 14 -18.94 -43.05 0.03
CA ALA A 14 -20.11 -42.29 -0.42
C ALA A 14 -20.51 -41.21 0.59
N GLU A 15 -20.47 -41.54 1.88
CA GLU A 15 -20.78 -40.61 2.96
C GLU A 15 -19.77 -39.47 3.04
N LEU A 16 -18.47 -39.77 2.94
CA LEU A 16 -17.41 -38.75 2.89
C LEU A 16 -17.58 -37.79 1.71
N LYS A 17 -17.92 -38.32 0.51
CA LYS A 17 -18.20 -37.49 -0.67
C LYS A 17 -19.42 -36.61 -0.46
N LYS A 18 -20.50 -37.14 0.13
CA LYS A 18 -21.72 -36.40 0.45
C LYS A 18 -21.43 -35.28 1.45
N ARG A 19 -20.65 -35.55 2.50
CA ARG A 19 -20.24 -34.57 3.50
C ARG A 19 -19.42 -33.43 2.88
N LYS A 20 -18.38 -33.76 2.10
CA LYS A 20 -17.57 -32.77 1.38
C LYS A 20 -18.39 -31.90 0.42
N LYS A 21 -19.37 -32.50 -0.28
CA LYS A 21 -20.28 -31.75 -1.16
C LYS A 21 -21.14 -30.76 -0.36
N ARG A 22 -21.70 -31.20 0.77
CA ARG A 22 -22.50 -30.35 1.66
C ARG A 22 -21.66 -29.22 2.26
N GLU A 23 -20.50 -29.51 2.83
CA GLU A 23 -19.58 -28.51 3.36
C GLU A 23 -19.19 -27.47 2.29
N LYS A 24 -18.93 -27.91 1.06
CA LYS A 24 -18.63 -27.00 -0.07
C LYS A 24 -19.84 -26.13 -0.42
N GLN A 25 -21.04 -26.69 -0.43
CA GLN A 25 -22.27 -25.95 -0.71
C GLN A 25 -22.59 -24.94 0.39
N GLU A 26 -22.44 -25.31 1.66
CA GLU A 26 -22.62 -24.42 2.82
C GLU A 26 -21.61 -23.27 2.79
N LYS A 27 -20.32 -23.56 2.54
CA LYS A 27 -19.29 -22.52 2.37
C LYS A 27 -19.58 -21.59 1.19
N MET A 28 -20.15 -22.12 0.11
CA MET A 28 -20.56 -21.31 -1.04
C MET A 28 -21.78 -20.45 -0.73
N ALA A 29 -22.77 -20.97 -0.01
CA ALA A 29 -23.95 -20.23 0.44
C ALA A 29 -23.55 -19.12 1.41
N ALA A 30 -22.75 -19.43 2.44
CA ALA A 30 -22.23 -18.43 3.36
C ALA A 30 -21.49 -17.29 2.65
N ARG A 31 -20.67 -17.58 1.62
CA ARG A 31 -20.01 -16.56 0.80
C ARG A 31 -20.94 -15.75 -0.12
N LYS A 32 -22.15 -16.25 -0.40
CA LYS A 32 -23.17 -15.57 -1.19
C LYS A 32 -24.08 -14.73 -0.31
N ASP A 33 -24.40 -15.23 0.88
CA ASP A 33 -25.26 -14.57 1.86
C ASP A 33 -24.50 -13.45 2.59
N GLN A 34 -23.17 -13.56 2.70
CA GLN A 34 -22.35 -12.44 3.14
C GLN A 34 -22.49 -11.28 2.15
N PRO A 35 -22.82 -10.07 2.64
CA PRO A 35 -22.91 -8.89 1.78
C PRO A 35 -21.54 -8.67 1.14
N LYS A 36 -21.49 -8.76 -0.19
CA LYS A 36 -20.35 -8.28 -0.96
C LYS A 36 -20.60 -6.81 -1.22
N SER A 37 -20.26 -5.98 -0.25
CA SER A 37 -20.15 -4.56 -0.54
C SER A 37 -18.97 -4.39 -1.50
N GLY A 38 -19.26 -3.83 -2.67
CA GLY A 38 -18.28 -3.55 -3.71
C GLY A 38 -17.59 -2.20 -3.49
N ASP A 39 -17.76 -1.63 -2.30
CA ASP A 39 -17.26 -0.33 -1.93
C ASP A 39 -15.76 -0.42 -1.64
N LEU A 40 -15.03 0.65 -1.96
CA LEU A 40 -13.58 0.70 -1.83
C LEU A 40 -13.13 0.47 -0.38
N ASP A 41 -13.94 0.92 0.59
CA ASP A 41 -13.67 0.82 2.02
C ASP A 41 -13.69 -0.64 2.52
N ASP A 42 -14.39 -1.55 1.84
CA ASP A 42 -14.40 -2.98 2.19
C ASP A 42 -13.26 -3.76 1.52
N MET A 43 -12.56 -3.13 0.57
CA MET A 43 -11.38 -3.70 -0.08
C MET A 43 -10.08 -3.27 0.58
N ILE A 44 -10.11 -2.24 1.43
CA ILE A 44 -8.94 -1.81 2.21
C ILE A 44 -8.84 -2.67 3.47
N ALA A 45 -7.68 -3.28 3.66
CA ALA A 45 -7.36 -4.08 4.82
C ALA A 45 -6.16 -3.43 5.53
N TYR A 46 -6.30 -3.14 6.81
CA TYR A 46 -5.18 -2.65 7.61
C TYR A 46 -4.31 -3.83 8.04
N VAL A 47 -3.00 -3.62 8.09
CA VAL A 47 -2.01 -4.64 8.45
C VAL A 47 -1.34 -4.22 9.74
N ASP A 48 -1.31 -5.11 10.73
CA ASP A 48 -0.64 -4.88 12.01
C ASP A 48 0.90 -5.05 11.92
N GLU A 49 1.61 -4.76 13.01
CA GLU A 49 3.07 -4.88 13.12
C GLU A 49 3.60 -6.31 12.86
N PHE A 50 2.72 -7.30 12.96
CA PHE A 50 3.01 -8.72 12.74
C PHE A 50 2.58 -9.21 11.36
N GLY A 51 2.05 -8.34 10.51
CA GLY A 51 1.61 -8.67 9.15
C GLY A 51 0.22 -9.29 9.05
N ASN A 52 -0.58 -9.27 10.12
CA ASN A 52 -1.95 -9.78 10.11
C ASN A 52 -2.95 -8.69 9.69
N ILE A 53 -4.00 -9.10 9.00
CA ILE A 53 -5.11 -8.21 8.63
C ILE A 53 -5.92 -7.89 9.89
N SER A 54 -6.12 -6.60 10.16
CA SER A 54 -6.89 -6.09 11.28
C SER A 54 -8.02 -5.18 10.78
N ASP A 55 -9.19 -5.28 11.42
CA ASP A 55 -10.36 -4.44 11.14
C ASP A 55 -10.27 -3.06 11.79
N THR A 56 -9.33 -2.87 12.71
CA THR A 56 -9.08 -1.56 13.34
C THR A 56 -8.15 -0.72 12.47
N PRO A 57 -8.55 0.52 12.10
CA PRO A 57 -7.66 1.45 11.42
C PRO A 57 -6.45 1.76 12.31
N PRO A 58 -5.25 1.97 11.73
CA PRO A 58 -4.07 2.35 12.48
C PRO A 58 -4.33 3.67 13.21
N GLU A 59 -3.81 3.78 14.43
CA GLU A 59 -3.92 5.03 15.20
C GLU A 59 -3.30 6.19 14.40
N PRO A 60 -3.92 7.39 14.41
CA PRO A 60 -3.42 8.53 13.66
C PRO A 60 -2.01 8.90 14.15
N GLU A 61 -1.03 8.93 13.23
CA GLU A 61 0.34 9.31 13.59
C GLU A 61 0.34 10.70 14.25
N PRO A 62 1.08 10.89 15.37
CA PRO A 62 1.24 12.20 15.97
C PRO A 62 1.88 13.16 14.95
N PRO A 63 1.54 14.46 14.99
CA PRO A 63 2.06 15.43 14.03
C PRO A 63 3.59 15.38 14.01
N LYS A 64 4.16 15.10 12.83
CA LYS A 64 5.59 15.12 12.61
C LYS A 64 6.08 16.52 12.95
N LYS A 65 6.92 16.62 13.99
CA LYS A 65 7.61 17.85 14.34
C LYS A 65 8.41 18.28 13.11
N GLU A 66 7.96 19.34 12.45
CA GLU A 66 8.66 19.95 11.34
C GLU A 66 10.02 20.42 11.88
N ASN A 67 11.09 19.69 11.52
CA ASN A 67 12.43 20.13 11.82
C ASN A 67 12.66 21.41 11.02
N ALA A 68 12.82 22.52 11.75
CA ALA A 68 13.02 23.86 11.21
C ALA A 68 13.93 23.87 9.98
N PRO A 69 13.65 24.69 8.94
CA PRO A 69 14.50 24.77 7.78
C PRO A 69 15.92 25.15 8.22
N ARG A 70 16.85 24.22 8.01
CA ARG A 70 18.29 24.41 8.20
C ARG A 70 18.68 25.70 7.48
N SER A 71 18.99 26.73 8.28
CA SER A 71 19.47 28.05 7.84
C SER A 71 20.39 27.90 6.63
N GLN A 72 19.94 28.35 5.46
CA GLN A 72 20.78 28.33 4.27
C GLN A 72 22.00 29.21 4.51
N ASN A 73 23.18 28.70 4.17
CA ASN A 73 24.43 29.45 4.23
C ASN A 73 24.31 30.75 3.41
N PRO A 74 24.91 31.87 3.85
CA PRO A 74 24.75 33.14 3.17
C PRO A 74 25.29 33.10 1.73
N PRO A 75 24.65 33.81 0.78
CA PRO A 75 25.06 33.79 -0.62
C PRO A 75 26.45 34.42 -0.82
N ARG A 76 27.22 33.80 -1.70
CA ARG A 76 28.58 34.22 -2.10
C ARG A 76 28.56 35.65 -2.68
N PRO A 77 29.46 36.56 -2.26
CA PRO A 77 29.50 37.90 -2.83
C PRO A 77 29.89 37.86 -4.32
N GLN A 78 29.14 38.60 -5.13
CA GLN A 78 29.41 38.81 -6.56
C GLN A 78 30.53 39.85 -6.70
N ASN A 79 31.65 39.47 -7.29
CA ASN A 79 32.75 40.39 -7.56
C ASN A 79 32.34 41.32 -8.70
N THR A 80 32.17 42.61 -8.42
CA THR A 80 31.90 43.65 -9.42
C THR A 80 33.13 43.90 -10.28
N THR A 81 33.12 43.44 -11.53
CA THR A 81 34.08 43.89 -12.54
C THR A 81 33.85 45.37 -12.82
N GLN A 82 34.81 46.23 -12.46
CA GLN A 82 34.81 47.64 -12.87
C GLN A 82 34.83 47.72 -14.40
N THR A 83 33.75 48.18 -15.00
CA THR A 83 33.77 48.66 -16.39
C THR A 83 34.60 49.94 -16.41
N GLN A 84 35.89 49.85 -16.74
CA GLN A 84 36.69 51.02 -17.08
C GLN A 84 36.07 51.67 -18.32
N LYS A 85 35.46 52.84 -18.11
CA LYS A 85 34.98 53.71 -19.18
C LYS A 85 36.21 54.24 -19.93
N PHE A 86 36.51 53.67 -21.09
CA PHE A 86 37.50 54.22 -22.00
C PHE A 86 36.93 55.51 -22.60
N ASN A 87 37.36 56.65 -22.06
CA ASN A 87 37.02 57.97 -22.59
C ASN A 87 37.65 58.13 -23.97
N ARG A 88 36.84 58.02 -25.01
CA ARG A 88 37.17 58.58 -26.33
C ARG A 88 37.09 60.09 -26.20
N ASN A 89 38.20 60.79 -26.41
CA ASN A 89 38.14 62.20 -26.75
C ASN A 89 38.94 62.46 -28.02
N THR A 90 38.21 63.04 -28.96
CA THR A 90 38.60 63.37 -30.33
C THR A 90 39.21 64.76 -30.39
N ASN A 91 40.17 64.88 -31.32
CA ASN A 91 40.49 66.04 -32.16
C ASN A 91 41.60 67.02 -31.75
N LEU A 92 42.24 67.47 -32.85
CA LEU A 92 43.03 68.68 -33.09
C LEU A 92 44.52 68.56 -32.76
N LYS A 93 45.48 68.97 -33.60
CA LYS A 93 45.52 69.54 -34.96
C LYS A 93 47.01 69.71 -35.31
N SER A 94 47.25 69.88 -36.61
CA SER A 94 48.45 70.44 -37.26
C SER A 94 49.68 69.56 -37.43
#